data_AF-A0A537NVQ7-F1
#
_entry.id   AF-A0A537NVQ7-F1
#
_cell.length_a   1.000
_cell.length_b   1.000
_cell.length_c   1.000
_cell.angle_alpha   90.00
_cell.angle_beta   90.00
_cell.angle_gamma   90.00
#
_symmetry.space_group_name_H-M   'P 1'
#
loop_
_entity.id
_entity.type
_entity.pdbx_description
1 polymer ?
#
loop_
_entity_poly.entity_id
_entity_poly.type
_entity_poly.pdbx_seq_one_letter_code
_entity_poly.pdbx_strand_id
1 'polypeptide(L)'
;MLMTTQGNGAEMKSIAIIGAGMAGARACISLRANGYAGAITLLGEEDLLPYDRPPLSKASITQEGEPQPVWLLDETIARELKVDVRKGVAAIAISQGEKAVAL
;
A
#
# COMPACT_ATOMS: atom_id res chain seq x y z
N MET A 1 -29.67 -33.11 1.02
CA MET A 1 -29.32 -32.03 0.08
C MET A 1 -29.81 -30.73 0.70
N LEU A 2 -28.98 -30.08 1.51
CA LEU A 2 -29.32 -28.83 2.18
C LEU A 2 -28.46 -27.73 1.57
N MET A 3 -29.09 -26.89 0.75
CA MET A 3 -28.55 -25.60 0.34
C MET A 3 -28.89 -24.60 1.47
N THR A 4 -27.90 -24.35 2.32
CA THR A 4 -27.91 -23.30 3.35
C THR A 4 -26.49 -22.73 3.32
N THR A 5 -26.22 -21.46 3.13
CA THR A 5 -26.86 -20.26 3.68
C THR A 5 -26.45 -19.05 2.83
N GLN A 6 -27.33 -18.06 2.73
CA GLN A 6 -27.07 -16.79 2.06
C GLN A 6 -25.81 -16.13 2.61
N GLY A 7 -24.93 -15.72 1.69
CA GLY A 7 -23.85 -14.79 2.00
C GLY A 7 -24.44 -13.45 2.42
N ASN A 8 -24.18 -13.05 3.65
CA ASN A 8 -24.24 -11.65 4.06
C ASN A 8 -22.88 -11.27 4.67
N GLY A 9 -21.88 -11.16 3.81
CA GLY A 9 -20.68 -10.41 4.10
C GLY A 9 -20.59 -9.39 2.98
N ALA A 10 -20.66 -8.10 3.29
CA ALA A 10 -20.33 -7.07 2.31
C ALA A 10 -18.99 -7.48 1.69
N GLU A 11 -19.00 -7.90 0.42
CA GLU A 11 -17.77 -8.24 -0.30
C GLU A 11 -16.80 -7.09 -0.03
N MET A 12 -15.67 -7.37 0.61
CA MET A 12 -14.66 -6.35 0.88
C MET A 12 -14.01 -5.98 -0.44
N LYS A 13 -14.71 -5.14 -1.21
CA LYS A 13 -14.40 -4.78 -2.60
C LYS A 13 -13.07 -4.02 -2.70
N SER A 14 -12.64 -3.40 -1.62
CA SER A 14 -11.40 -2.63 -1.57
C SER A 14 -10.77 -2.57 -0.18
N ILE A 15 -9.44 -2.47 -0.12
CA ILE A 15 -8.63 -2.14 1.05
C ILE A 15 -7.86 -0.85 0.75
N ALA A 16 -7.95 0.12 1.64
CA ALA A 16 -7.09 1.29 1.65
C ALA A 16 -6.01 1.12 2.72
N ILE A 17 -4.74 1.32 2.35
CA ILE A 17 -3.58 1.26 3.25
C ILE A 17 -3.04 2.68 3.35
N ILE A 18 -3.11 3.26 4.55
CA ILE A 18 -2.60 4.61 4.84
C ILE A 18 -1.15 4.46 5.33
N GLY A 19 -0.20 4.97 4.55
CA GLY A 19 1.23 4.94 4.86
C GLY A 19 2.04 4.11 3.86
N ALA A 20 2.67 4.79 2.90
CA ALA A 20 3.53 4.22 1.85
C ALA A 20 4.96 3.87 2.33
N GLY A 21 5.11 3.38 3.56
CA GLY A 21 6.38 2.89 4.11
C GLY A 21 6.55 1.37 3.99
N MET A 22 7.51 0.82 4.73
CA MET A 22 7.78 -0.63 4.77
C MET A 22 6.56 -1.48 5.11
N ALA A 23 5.82 -1.08 6.14
CA ALA A 23 4.64 -1.82 6.57
C ALA A 23 3.56 -1.82 5.48
N GLY A 24 3.30 -0.68 4.84
CA GLY A 24 2.29 -0.56 3.79
C GLY A 24 2.66 -1.34 2.52
N ALA A 25 3.91 -1.21 2.06
CA ALA A 25 4.41 -1.98 0.93
C ALA A 25 4.30 -3.49 1.19
N ARG A 26 4.72 -3.94 2.38
CA ARG A 26 4.63 -5.36 2.73
C ARG A 26 3.19 -5.84 2.84
N ALA A 27 2.28 -5.02 3.38
CA ALA A 27 0.87 -5.33 3.43
C ALA A 27 0.27 -5.55 2.04
N CYS A 28 0.56 -4.68 1.06
CA CYS A 28 0.15 -4.85 -0.34
C CYS A 28 0.62 -6.19 -0.92
N ILE A 29 1.92 -6.47 -0.78
CA ILE A 29 2.54 -7.70 -1.29
C ILE A 29 1.91 -8.93 -0.63
N SER A 30 1.76 -8.91 0.70
CA SER A 30 1.18 -10.02 1.45
C SER A 30 -0.29 -10.24 1.10
N LEU A 31 -1.09 -9.19 0.92
CA LEU A 31 -2.49 -9.33 0.48
C LEU A 31 -2.57 -10.08 -0.85
N ARG A 32 -1.76 -9.70 -1.83
CA ARG A 32 -1.72 -10.38 -3.14
C ARG A 32 -1.19 -11.81 -3.04
N ALA A 33 -0.12 -12.02 -2.29
CA ALA A 33 0.44 -13.36 -2.08
C ALA A 33 -0.55 -14.32 -1.40
N ASN A 34 -1.46 -13.81 -0.56
CA ASN A 34 -2.52 -14.59 0.10
C ASN A 34 -3.83 -14.63 -0.70
N GLY A 35 -3.83 -14.22 -1.97
CA GLY A 35 -4.97 -14.37 -2.86
C GLY A 35 -6.08 -13.33 -2.70
N TYR A 36 -5.84 -12.22 -2.00
CA TYR A 36 -6.80 -11.12 -2.00
C TYR A 36 -6.94 -10.55 -3.41
N ALA A 37 -8.15 -10.63 -3.98
CA ALA A 37 -8.45 -10.22 -5.34
C ALA A 37 -9.12 -8.83 -5.45
N GLY A 38 -9.51 -8.23 -4.32
CA GLY A 38 -10.16 -6.91 -4.30
C GLY A 38 -9.20 -5.76 -4.62
N ALA A 39 -9.73 -4.55 -4.74
CA ALA A 39 -8.91 -3.37 -5.01
C ALA A 39 -7.99 -3.06 -3.82
N ILE A 40 -6.74 -2.67 -4.08
CA ILE A 40 -5.83 -2.18 -3.05
C ILE A 40 -5.39 -0.78 -3.45
N THR A 41 -5.57 0.19 -2.56
CA THR A 41 -5.02 1.53 -2.71
C THR A 41 -4.02 1.79 -1.58
N LEU A 42 -2.80 2.18 -1.92
CA LEU A 42 -1.75 2.57 -0.98
C LEU A 42 -1.56 4.08 -1.04
N LEU A 43 -1.78 4.76 0.08
CA LEU A 43 -1.65 6.21 0.20
C LEU A 43 -0.31 6.56 0.84
N GLY A 44 0.42 7.51 0.25
CA GLY A 44 1.66 8.05 0.78
C GLY A 44 1.69 9.57 0.68
N GLU A 45 2.03 10.25 1.79
CA GLU A 45 2.18 11.71 1.81
C GLU A 45 3.40 12.19 1.01
N GLU A 46 4.43 11.35 0.88
CA GLU A 46 5.62 11.65 0.10
C GLU A 46 5.34 11.48 -1.40
N ASP A 47 5.95 12.29 -2.26
CA ASP A 47 5.85 12.15 -3.72
C ASP A 47 6.74 11.03 -4.29
N LEU A 48 7.17 10.11 -3.44
CA LEU A 48 8.00 8.95 -3.77
C LEU A 48 7.21 7.66 -3.59
N LEU A 49 7.61 6.63 -4.32
CA LEU A 49 7.14 5.27 -4.05
C LEU A 49 7.68 4.75 -2.72
N PRO A 50 7.08 3.68 -2.16
CA PRO A 50 7.62 3.03 -0.97
C PRO A 50 9.07 2.59 -1.15
N TYR A 51 9.93 3.02 -0.24
CA TYR A 51 11.36 2.74 -0.27
C TYR A 51 11.93 2.45 1.12
N ASP A 52 13.08 1.78 1.15
CA ASP A 52 13.78 1.42 2.38
C ASP A 52 14.48 2.65 2.96
N ARG A 53 14.11 3.02 4.18
CA ARG A 53 14.66 4.17 4.89
C ARG A 53 15.96 3.91 5.67
N PRO A 54 16.27 2.72 6.21
CA PRO A 54 17.52 2.43 6.93
C PRO A 54 18.83 2.77 6.19
N PRO A 55 18.94 2.66 4.84
CA PRO A 55 20.11 3.12 4.10
C PRO A 55 20.37 4.63 4.23
N LEU A 56 19.30 5.43 4.39
CA LEU A 56 19.39 6.90 4.41
C LEU A 56 20.29 7.45 5.52
N SER A 57 20.37 6.75 6.65
CA SER A 57 21.22 7.17 7.79
C SER A 57 22.57 6.46 7.83
N LYS A 58 22.93 5.69 6.78
CA LYS A 58 24.12 4.84 6.74
C LYS A 58 24.79 4.91 5.38
N ALA A 59 24.58 3.88 4.55
CA ALA A 59 25.25 3.70 3.27
C ALA A 59 25.06 4.92 2.36
N SER A 60 23.86 5.52 2.35
CA SER A 60 23.54 6.69 1.53
C SER A 60 24.29 7.96 1.93
N ILE A 61 24.79 8.07 3.16
CA ILE A 61 25.60 9.22 3.62
C ILE A 61 27.07 9.04 3.24
N THR A 62 27.55 7.81 3.23
CA THR A 62 28.96 7.48 2.97
C THR A 62 29.30 7.27 1.50
N GLN A 63 28.28 7.10 0.66
CA GLN A 63 28.45 6.90 -0.78
C GLN A 63 28.62 8.24 -1.50
N GLU A 64 29.56 8.30 -2.44
CA GLU A 64 29.69 9.42 -3.37
C GLU A 64 28.57 9.37 -4.42
N GLY A 65 27.92 10.51 -4.65
CA GLY A 65 26.83 10.64 -5.63
C GLY A 65 25.47 10.90 -4.99
N GLU A 66 24.45 11.00 -5.83
CA GLU A 66 23.08 11.22 -5.39
C GLU A 66 22.48 9.90 -4.84
N PRO A 67 21.98 9.88 -3.60
CA PRO A 67 21.49 8.66 -2.98
C PRO A 67 20.25 8.15 -3.72
N GLN A 68 20.34 6.90 -4.20
CA GLN A 68 19.23 6.24 -4.86
C GLN A 68 18.39 5.47 -3.84
N PRO A 69 17.06 5.66 -3.82
CA PRO A 69 16.17 4.91 -2.95
C PRO A 69 16.13 3.43 -3.33
N VAL A 70 16.13 2.55 -2.32
CA VAL A 70 15.88 1.13 -2.50
C VAL A 70 14.38 0.90 -2.46
N TRP A 71 13.75 0.71 -3.62
CA TRP A 71 12.30 0.56 -3.72
C TRP A 71 11.81 -0.73 -3.06
N LEU A 72 10.78 -0.60 -2.23
CA LEU A 72 10.07 -1.74 -1.62
C LEU A 72 8.88 -2.17 -2.48
N LEU A 73 8.35 -1.22 -3.24
CA LEU A 73 7.28 -1.40 -4.20
C LEU A 73 7.47 -0.37 -5.32
N ASP A 74 8.15 -0.77 -6.39
CA ASP A 74 8.33 0.07 -7.59
C ASP A 74 7.09 0.06 -8.50
N GLU A 75 7.08 0.87 -9.57
CA GLU A 75 5.95 0.91 -10.51
C GLU A 75 5.68 -0.44 -11.19
N THR A 76 6.71 -1.24 -11.44
CA THR A 76 6.57 -2.53 -12.12
C THR A 76 5.83 -3.49 -11.21
N ILE A 77 6.31 -3.64 -9.98
CA ILE A 77 5.70 -4.52 -8.97
C ILE A 77 4.31 -4.00 -8.62
N ALA A 78 4.11 -2.69 -8.45
CA ALA A 78 2.80 -2.12 -8.17
C ALA A 78 1.77 -2.45 -9.27
N ARG A 79 2.17 -2.37 -10.56
CA ARG A 79 1.31 -2.74 -11.70
C ARG A 79 1.02 -4.24 -11.73
N GLU A 80 2.04 -5.08 -11.56
CA GLU A 80 1.89 -6.54 -11.53
C GLU A 80 0.94 -6.98 -10.41
N LEU A 81 1.11 -6.38 -9.23
CA LEU A 81 0.28 -6.61 -8.07
C LEU A 81 -1.06 -5.87 -8.13
N LYS A 82 -1.35 -5.07 -9.16
CA LYS A 82 -2.59 -4.28 -9.27
C LYS A 82 -2.88 -3.47 -8.01
N VAL A 83 -1.88 -2.72 -7.55
CA VAL A 83 -1.96 -1.80 -6.40
C VAL A 83 -1.99 -0.38 -6.93
N ASP A 84 -3.01 0.39 -6.58
CA ASP A 84 -3.10 1.82 -6.86
C ASP A 84 -2.26 2.57 -5.82
N VAL A 85 -1.08 3.05 -6.20
CA VAL A 85 -0.19 3.83 -5.31
C VAL A 85 -0.44 5.31 -5.55
N ARG A 86 -0.96 6.02 -4.54
CA ARG A 86 -1.17 7.47 -4.58
C ARG A 86 -0.09 8.16 -3.77
N LYS A 87 0.87 8.75 -4.47
CA LYS A 87 1.98 9.55 -3.93
C LYS A 87 1.55 11.00 -3.72
N GLY A 88 2.16 11.71 -2.78
CA GLY A 88 1.84 13.11 -2.50
C GLY A 88 0.44 13.32 -1.92
N VAL A 89 -0.17 12.26 -1.37
CA VAL A 89 -1.55 12.27 -0.87
C VAL A 89 -1.54 11.84 0.60
N ALA A 90 -1.73 12.81 1.49
CA ALA A 90 -1.94 12.57 2.90
C ALA A 90 -3.39 12.11 3.14
N ALA A 91 -3.60 11.23 4.11
CA ALA A 91 -4.93 10.97 4.65
C ALA A 91 -5.13 11.88 5.88
N ILE A 92 -6.15 12.73 5.87
CA ILE A 92 -6.38 13.73 6.91
C ILE A 92 -7.49 13.36 7.91
N ALA A 93 -8.41 12.47 7.52
CA ALA A 93 -9.45 11.98 8.41
C ALA A 93 -9.97 10.59 8.00
N ILE A 94 -10.58 9.87 8.94
CA ILE A 94 -11.21 8.57 8.73
C ILE A 94 -12.67 8.64 9.19
N SER A 95 -13.60 8.28 8.29
CA SER A 95 -15.02 8.13 8.59
C SER A 95 -15.36 6.65 8.71
N GLN A 96 -15.56 6.16 9.93
CA GLN A 96 -15.82 4.73 10.17
C GLN A 96 -17.21 4.30 9.68
N GLY A 97 -18.23 5.16 9.87
CA GLY A 97 -19.60 4.87 9.45
C GLY A 97 -19.73 4.73 7.93
N GLU A 98 -18.98 5.54 7.19
CA GLU A 98 -18.97 5.53 5.72
C GLU A 98 -17.89 4.61 5.14
N LYS A 99 -16.98 4.10 5.99
CA LYS A 99 -15.78 3.36 5.58
C LYS A 99 -14.94 4.14 4.55
N ALA A 100 -14.72 5.42 4.82
CA ALA A 100 -14.07 6.37 3.91
C ALA A 100 -12.85 7.04 4.55
N VAL A 101 -11.93 7.49 3.69
CA VAL A 101 -10.72 8.24 4.05
C VAL A 101 -10.77 9.60 3.35
N ALA A 102 -10.66 10.68 4.11
CA ALA A 102 -10.48 12.01 3.56
C ALA A 102 -9.00 12.27 3.27
N LEU A 103 -8.72 12.90 2.14
CA LEU A 103 -7.37 13.23 1.66
C LEU A 103 -7.11 14.74 1.78
#